data_AF-E1X4C0-F1
#
_entry.id   AF-E1X4C0-F1
#
_cell.length_a   1.000
_cell.length_b   1.000
_cell.length_c   1.000
_cell.angle_alpha   90.00
_cell.angle_beta   90.00
_cell.angle_gamma   90.00
#
_symmetry.space_group_name_H-M   'P 1'
#
loop_
_entity.id
_entity.type
_entity.pdbx_description
1 polymer ?
#
loop_
_entity_poly.entity_id
_entity_poly.type
_entity_poly.pdbx_seq_one_letter_code
_entity_poly.pdbx_strand_id
1 'polypeptide(L)'
;MKKYLITLFAILFSVNTFASTVRLSDTTEPVVNVGNIYSVYNTLGGDGTSSSAPLKLYIPLSGSGTTQSDNHILKTALFKSNSTQTLNTTIDIVNTDSVNVLYPTLYVKDDSSTNYLFVGRSTIGCSTSSTCEDVISSFSIATICNSTEIDCAGALSAPVTVSSYLYLSQAGVDTSISDPTSGSDGLFVELNISGRVYESTVTTALTSIEKGDQRLKLNYTVSAIQNDYRDIAIFDVSSFNSKFGQAGINEILSIDDDVTPQSSGLFEAKNLSNGRTYNISFAVRDFYGFYTPLASPLSGTPLEIAEFLEKNQCYFISAGFMEQHYVLNYFRYIRDHYLLKVKLGQSFVDFYYETAPQYVPFIIERPWLQALIRGFAYCVYFIFNFGLVALMISVMVIFLTSKVFKNSITE
;
A
#
# COMPACT_ATOMS: atom_id res chain seq x y z
N MET A 1 0.56 -59.34 28.58
CA MET A 1 -0.05 -58.01 28.33
C MET A 1 0.94 -56.93 27.87
N LYS A 2 2.08 -56.68 28.55
CA LYS A 2 3.03 -55.61 28.16
C LYS A 2 3.62 -55.70 26.73
N LYS A 3 3.79 -56.90 26.15
CA LYS A 3 4.35 -57.06 24.79
C LYS A 3 3.37 -56.67 23.66
N TYR A 4 2.06 -56.75 23.88
CA TYR A 4 1.06 -56.37 22.87
C TYR A 4 0.81 -54.86 22.83
N LEU A 5 1.07 -54.14 23.94
CA LEU A 5 0.93 -52.69 24.01
C LEU A 5 2.00 -51.95 23.18
N ILE A 6 3.23 -52.50 23.13
CA ILE A 6 4.34 -51.92 22.35
C ILE A 6 4.12 -52.16 20.85
N THR A 7 3.57 -53.31 20.44
CA THR A 7 3.21 -53.56 19.04
C THR A 7 2.05 -52.67 18.59
N LEU A 8 1.07 -52.39 19.46
CA LEU A 8 -0.03 -51.46 19.15
C LEU A 8 0.47 -50.01 19.02
N PHE A 9 1.43 -49.60 19.85
CA PHE A 9 2.05 -48.27 19.75
C PHE A 9 2.96 -48.11 18.53
N ALA A 10 3.59 -49.19 18.05
CA ALA A 10 4.38 -49.18 16.81
C ALA A 10 3.51 -49.17 15.54
N ILE A 11 2.32 -49.78 15.57
CA ILE A 11 1.37 -49.76 14.45
C ILE A 11 0.65 -48.39 14.33
N LEU A 12 0.54 -47.64 15.42
CA LEU A 12 0.03 -46.26 15.42
C LEU A 12 0.97 -45.23 14.76
N PHE A 13 2.22 -45.62 14.43
CA PHE A 13 3.19 -44.75 13.75
C PHE A 13 3.36 -45.03 12.25
N SER A 14 2.63 -45.99 11.68
CA SER A 14 2.96 -46.50 10.34
C SER A 14 1.74 -46.60 9.42
N VAL A 15 1.24 -45.45 8.96
CA VAL A 15 0.86 -45.17 7.57
C VAL A 15 0.38 -43.72 7.49
N ASN A 16 1.30 -42.76 7.51
CA ASN A 16 1.01 -41.50 6.83
C ASN A 16 1.04 -41.85 5.34
N THR A 17 -0.13 -42.05 4.73
CA THR A 17 -0.25 -42.06 3.28
C THR A 17 0.12 -40.65 2.83
N PHE A 18 1.36 -40.46 2.39
CA PHE A 18 1.77 -39.20 1.78
C PHE A 18 0.98 -39.06 0.48
N ALA A 19 -0.02 -38.20 0.48
CA ALA A 19 -0.70 -37.80 -0.74
C ALA A 19 0.22 -36.90 -1.56
N SER A 20 0.07 -36.93 -2.89
CA SER A 20 0.76 -35.97 -3.75
C SER A 20 0.23 -34.57 -3.48
N THR A 21 1.10 -33.58 -3.26
CA THR A 21 0.69 -32.23 -2.86
C THR A 21 1.20 -31.13 -3.78
N VAL A 22 0.46 -30.02 -3.85
CA VAL A 22 0.90 -28.75 -4.46
C VAL A 22 0.95 -27.65 -3.40
N ARG A 23 2.06 -26.91 -3.35
CA ARG A 23 2.28 -25.79 -2.43
C ARG A 23 2.89 -24.59 -3.13
N LEU A 24 2.80 -23.42 -2.50
CA LEU A 24 3.56 -22.26 -2.94
C LEU A 24 5.04 -22.45 -2.63
N SER A 25 5.91 -22.15 -3.59
CA SER A 25 7.36 -22.15 -3.38
C SER A 25 7.80 -21.04 -2.43
N ASP A 26 7.10 -19.90 -2.45
CA ASP A 26 7.27 -18.80 -1.51
C ASP A 26 5.91 -18.43 -0.89
N THR A 27 5.83 -18.52 0.44
CA THR A 27 4.61 -18.20 1.21
C THR A 27 4.62 -16.77 1.77
N THR A 28 5.63 -15.98 1.44
CA THR A 28 5.75 -14.56 1.79
C THR A 28 5.56 -13.67 0.58
N GLU A 29 6.22 -13.99 -0.54
CA GLU A 29 6.13 -13.24 -1.80
C GLU A 29 5.93 -14.18 -3.00
N PRO A 30 4.71 -14.72 -3.20
CA PRO A 30 4.41 -15.58 -4.33
C PRO A 30 4.76 -14.93 -5.68
N VAL A 31 5.52 -15.65 -6.49
CA VAL A 31 5.88 -15.21 -7.83
C VAL A 31 4.75 -15.59 -8.80
N VAL A 32 3.99 -14.58 -9.22
CA VAL A 32 2.86 -14.75 -10.14
C VAL A 32 2.94 -13.74 -11.27
N ASN A 33 2.92 -14.23 -12.51
CA ASN A 33 3.08 -13.38 -13.70
C ASN A 33 2.05 -13.76 -14.77
N VAL A 34 1.65 -12.80 -15.61
CA VAL A 34 0.97 -13.08 -16.88
C VAL A 34 1.95 -12.89 -18.03
N GLY A 35 2.31 -14.00 -18.68
CA GLY A 35 3.43 -14.07 -19.61
C GLY A 35 4.72 -13.56 -18.96
N ASN A 36 5.50 -12.80 -19.72
CA ASN A 36 6.70 -12.10 -19.24
C ASN A 36 6.48 -10.58 -19.13
N ILE A 37 5.22 -10.15 -19.08
CA ILE A 37 4.83 -8.75 -19.30
C ILE A 37 4.34 -8.08 -18.02
N TYR A 38 3.71 -8.85 -17.12
CA TYR A 38 3.07 -8.29 -15.95
C TYR A 38 3.24 -9.19 -14.72
N SER A 39 3.77 -8.62 -13.65
CA SER A 39 3.72 -9.23 -12.31
C SER A 39 2.35 -8.96 -11.71
N VAL A 40 1.59 -10.03 -11.46
CA VAL A 40 0.25 -9.95 -10.90
C VAL A 40 0.35 -9.52 -9.45
N TYR A 41 -0.38 -8.48 -9.07
CA TYR A 41 -0.53 -8.17 -7.66
C TYR A 41 -1.25 -9.34 -6.99
N ASN A 42 -0.68 -9.81 -5.89
CA ASN A 42 -1.22 -10.94 -5.16
C ASN A 42 -1.17 -10.67 -3.66
N THR A 43 -2.10 -11.27 -2.94
CA THR A 43 -2.14 -11.22 -1.48
C THR A 43 -2.38 -12.61 -0.91
N LEU A 44 -1.81 -12.86 0.26
CA LEU A 44 -1.94 -14.12 0.97
C LEU A 44 -2.69 -13.90 2.28
N GLY A 45 -3.75 -14.69 2.50
CA GLY A 45 -4.38 -14.83 3.81
C GLY A 45 -3.71 -15.90 4.70
N GLY A 46 -2.78 -16.67 4.15
CA GLY A 46 -2.15 -17.86 4.74
C GLY A 46 -1.25 -18.56 3.72
N ASP A 47 -1.14 -19.89 3.79
CA ASP A 47 -0.35 -20.71 2.85
C ASP A 47 -1.14 -21.21 1.62
N GLY A 48 -2.39 -20.75 1.47
CA GLY A 48 -3.28 -21.16 0.39
C GLY A 48 -3.85 -22.58 0.52
N THR A 49 -3.61 -23.30 1.62
CA THR A 49 -4.13 -24.67 1.80
C THR A 49 -5.59 -24.74 2.28
N SER A 50 -6.21 -23.58 2.55
CA SER A 50 -7.61 -23.46 2.96
C SER A 50 -8.37 -22.46 2.09
N SER A 51 -9.64 -22.76 1.80
CA SER A 51 -10.56 -21.86 1.11
C SER A 51 -10.83 -20.56 1.88
N SER A 52 -10.60 -20.53 3.20
CA SER A 52 -10.71 -19.33 4.03
C SER A 52 -9.49 -18.40 3.94
N ALA A 53 -8.37 -18.91 3.42
CA ALA A 53 -7.11 -18.19 3.30
C ALA A 53 -6.43 -18.49 1.95
N PRO A 54 -7.13 -18.25 0.81
CA PRO A 54 -6.60 -18.57 -0.50
C PRO A 54 -5.48 -17.60 -0.91
N LEU A 55 -4.71 -17.99 -1.92
CA LEU A 55 -3.88 -17.05 -2.69
C LEU A 55 -4.79 -16.18 -3.56
N LYS A 56 -4.83 -14.88 -3.32
CA LYS A 56 -5.64 -13.94 -4.11
C LYS A 56 -4.81 -13.35 -5.24
N LEU A 57 -5.29 -13.46 -6.47
CA LEU A 57 -4.60 -12.99 -7.68
C LEU A 57 -5.43 -11.90 -8.36
N TYR A 58 -4.85 -10.71 -8.57
CA TYR A 58 -5.54 -9.56 -9.17
C TYR A 58 -5.09 -9.36 -10.62
N ILE A 59 -5.90 -9.86 -11.54
CA ILE A 59 -5.57 -10.03 -12.96
C ILE A 59 -6.26 -8.92 -13.77
N PRO A 60 -5.52 -7.96 -14.37
CA PRO A 60 -6.11 -6.94 -15.23
C PRO A 60 -6.53 -7.53 -16.57
N LEU A 61 -7.66 -7.12 -17.12
CA LEU A 61 -8.12 -7.55 -18.44
C LEU A 61 -8.29 -6.34 -19.36
N SER A 62 -8.08 -6.51 -20.67
CA SER A 62 -8.44 -5.51 -21.68
C SER A 62 -9.62 -5.93 -22.53
N GLY A 63 -10.44 -4.94 -22.89
CA GLY A 63 -11.50 -5.08 -23.87
C GLY A 63 -11.02 -4.83 -25.30
N SER A 64 -11.96 -4.47 -26.17
CA SER A 64 -11.64 -3.90 -27.48
C SER A 64 -11.18 -2.44 -27.34
N GLY A 65 -10.16 -2.02 -28.10
CA GLY A 65 -9.68 -0.64 -28.12
C GLY A 65 -8.51 -0.40 -27.16
N THR A 66 -8.35 0.85 -26.72
CA THR A 66 -7.22 1.29 -25.88
C THR A 66 -7.62 1.74 -24.48
N THR A 67 -8.91 1.79 -24.14
CA THR A 67 -9.41 2.36 -22.89
C THR A 67 -8.71 1.81 -21.64
N GLN A 68 -8.55 0.47 -21.55
CA GLN A 68 -7.85 -0.16 -20.43
C GLN A 68 -6.35 0.14 -20.43
N SER A 69 -5.67 0.01 -21.58
CA SER A 69 -4.24 0.32 -21.67
C SER A 69 -3.91 1.79 -21.41
N ASP A 70 -4.82 2.70 -21.76
CA ASP A 70 -4.72 4.13 -21.55
C ASP A 70 -4.83 4.51 -20.06
N ASN A 71 -5.28 3.61 -19.19
CA ASN A 71 -5.42 3.86 -17.75
C ASN A 71 -4.61 2.88 -16.88
N HIS A 72 -3.88 1.94 -17.47
CA HIS A 72 -3.11 0.93 -16.72
C HIS A 72 -1.64 1.30 -16.56
N ILE A 73 -1.00 0.82 -15.48
CA ILE A 73 0.42 1.09 -15.20
C ILE A 73 1.38 0.70 -16.33
N LEU A 74 1.06 -0.36 -17.08
CA LEU A 74 1.90 -0.84 -18.17
C LEU A 74 1.93 0.09 -19.39
N LYS A 75 0.93 0.98 -19.56
CA LYS A 75 0.74 1.87 -20.72
C LYS A 75 0.70 1.18 -22.11
N THR A 76 0.77 -0.14 -22.13
CA THR A 76 0.86 -0.97 -23.33
C THR A 76 -0.35 -1.87 -23.44
N ALA A 77 -0.44 -2.64 -24.53
CA ALA A 77 -1.54 -3.55 -24.76
C ALA A 77 -1.60 -4.61 -23.65
N LEU A 78 -2.60 -4.46 -22.77
CA LEU A 78 -3.02 -5.44 -21.78
C LEU A 78 -3.60 -6.68 -22.47
N PHE A 79 -3.58 -7.81 -21.77
CA PHE A 79 -4.08 -9.07 -22.30
C PHE A 79 -5.62 -9.11 -22.33
N LYS A 80 -6.15 -9.63 -23.44
CA LYS A 80 -7.58 -9.79 -23.69
C LYS A 80 -8.08 -11.13 -23.15
N SER A 81 -9.40 -11.29 -23.03
CA SER A 81 -10.03 -12.55 -22.63
C SER A 81 -9.65 -13.75 -23.52
N ASN A 82 -9.30 -13.53 -24.78
CA ASN A 82 -8.85 -14.57 -25.71
C ASN A 82 -7.32 -14.67 -25.85
N SER A 83 -6.57 -14.08 -24.92
CA SER A 83 -5.10 -14.05 -24.97
C SER A 83 -4.49 -15.44 -24.75
N THR A 84 -3.49 -15.78 -25.55
CA THR A 84 -2.68 -17.00 -25.36
C THR A 84 -1.59 -16.84 -24.29
N GLN A 85 -1.40 -15.62 -23.76
CA GLN A 85 -0.50 -15.40 -22.62
C GLN A 85 -0.98 -16.21 -21.42
N THR A 86 -0.03 -16.69 -20.63
CA THR A 86 -0.30 -17.62 -19.54
C THR A 86 -0.19 -16.94 -18.18
N LEU A 87 -1.14 -17.21 -17.30
CA LEU A 87 -1.00 -16.99 -15.87
C LEU A 87 -0.07 -18.07 -15.33
N ASN A 88 1.10 -17.62 -14.88
CA ASN A 88 2.20 -18.43 -14.38
C ASN A 88 2.29 -18.25 -12.88
N THR A 89 2.27 -19.35 -12.13
CA THR A 89 2.48 -19.38 -10.68
C THR A 89 3.57 -20.39 -10.37
N THR A 90 4.58 -19.96 -9.62
CA THR A 90 5.67 -20.83 -9.16
C THR A 90 5.21 -21.63 -7.95
N ILE A 91 5.28 -22.97 -8.05
CA ILE A 91 4.78 -23.91 -7.05
C ILE A 91 5.76 -25.07 -6.82
N ASP A 92 5.67 -25.66 -5.64
CA ASP A 92 6.36 -26.91 -5.33
C ASP A 92 5.39 -28.08 -5.41
N ILE A 93 5.85 -29.18 -5.98
CA ILE A 93 5.06 -30.38 -6.19
C ILE A 93 5.75 -31.55 -5.50
N VAL A 94 5.00 -32.29 -4.69
CA VAL A 94 5.40 -33.61 -4.21
C VAL A 94 4.52 -34.62 -4.92
N ASN A 95 5.11 -35.47 -5.77
CA ASN A 95 4.39 -36.55 -6.44
C ASN A 95 4.73 -37.89 -5.79
N THR A 96 3.75 -38.50 -5.12
CA THR A 96 3.89 -39.82 -4.50
C THR A 96 3.37 -40.96 -5.39
N ASP A 97 2.81 -40.66 -6.56
CA ASP A 97 2.41 -41.65 -7.57
C ASP A 97 3.68 -42.29 -8.18
N SER A 98 3.75 -43.63 -8.15
CA SER A 98 4.89 -44.40 -8.66
C SER A 98 4.79 -44.70 -10.16
N VAL A 99 3.65 -44.42 -10.78
CA VAL A 99 3.32 -44.81 -12.16
C VAL A 99 3.13 -43.58 -13.06
N ASN A 100 2.47 -42.55 -12.55
CA ASN A 100 2.03 -41.43 -13.37
C ASN A 100 2.78 -40.12 -13.05
N VAL A 101 3.11 -39.39 -14.12
CA VAL A 101 3.48 -37.98 -14.03
C VAL A 101 2.22 -37.19 -13.66
N LEU A 102 2.33 -36.32 -12.67
CA LEU A 102 1.23 -35.48 -12.21
C LEU A 102 1.44 -34.04 -12.65
N TYR A 103 0.37 -33.41 -13.13
CA TYR A 103 0.39 -32.08 -13.69
C TYR A 103 -0.46 -31.12 -12.87
N PRO A 104 0.03 -29.90 -12.58
CA PRO A 104 -0.80 -28.82 -12.04
C PRO A 104 -2.01 -28.59 -12.93
N THR A 105 -3.18 -28.61 -12.34
CA THR A 105 -4.47 -28.56 -13.01
C THR A 105 -5.36 -27.59 -12.27
N LEU A 106 -5.85 -26.59 -12.99
CA LEU A 106 -6.71 -25.56 -12.46
C LEU A 106 -8.16 -26.02 -12.56
N TYR A 107 -8.85 -25.91 -11.43
CA TYR A 107 -10.28 -26.09 -11.33
C TYR A 107 -10.95 -24.84 -10.79
N VAL A 108 -12.20 -24.60 -11.15
CA VAL A 108 -13.01 -23.48 -10.67
C VAL A 108 -14.25 -24.01 -9.97
N LYS A 109 -14.62 -23.41 -8.86
CA LYS A 109 -15.83 -23.77 -8.12
C LYS A 109 -17.06 -23.51 -8.99
N ASP A 110 -17.92 -24.52 -9.11
CA ASP A 110 -19.24 -24.40 -9.71
C ASP A 110 -20.20 -23.74 -8.70
N ASP A 111 -20.76 -22.58 -9.03
CA ASP A 111 -21.68 -21.89 -8.11
C ASP A 111 -23.03 -22.62 -7.95
N SER A 112 -23.36 -23.51 -8.88
CA SER A 112 -24.59 -24.31 -8.86
C SER A 112 -24.45 -25.65 -8.12
N SER A 113 -23.23 -26.05 -7.75
CA SER A 113 -22.97 -27.30 -7.05
C SER A 113 -21.84 -27.18 -6.02
N THR A 114 -21.40 -28.30 -5.44
CA THR A 114 -20.19 -28.34 -4.59
C THR A 114 -18.97 -28.79 -5.38
N ASN A 115 -19.10 -29.01 -6.68
CA ASN A 115 -18.01 -29.51 -7.50
C ASN A 115 -17.09 -28.38 -7.97
N TYR A 116 -15.90 -28.78 -8.40
CA TYR A 116 -14.93 -27.91 -9.04
C TYR A 116 -14.74 -28.37 -10.49
N LEU A 117 -15.06 -27.51 -11.44
CA LEU A 117 -15.01 -27.77 -12.87
C LEU A 117 -13.59 -27.65 -13.39
N PHE A 118 -13.21 -28.58 -14.27
CA PHE A 118 -11.92 -28.53 -14.95
C PHE A 118 -11.81 -27.30 -15.85
N VAL A 119 -10.72 -26.54 -15.70
CA VAL A 119 -10.42 -25.38 -16.56
C VAL A 119 -9.27 -25.70 -17.49
N GLY A 120 -8.15 -26.17 -16.95
CA GLY A 120 -6.98 -26.47 -17.77
C GLY A 120 -5.87 -27.16 -16.99
N ARG A 121 -4.92 -27.74 -17.73
CA ARG A 121 -3.73 -28.43 -17.20
C ARG A 121 -2.46 -27.72 -17.68
N SER A 122 -1.50 -27.56 -16.79
CA SER A 122 -0.16 -27.08 -17.11
C SER A 122 0.57 -28.08 -18.02
N THR A 123 1.43 -27.58 -18.90
CA THR A 123 2.25 -28.42 -19.78
C THR A 123 3.43 -29.06 -19.07
N ILE A 124 3.85 -28.47 -17.94
CA ILE A 124 4.94 -28.97 -17.10
C ILE A 124 4.32 -29.72 -15.92
N GLY A 125 4.75 -30.97 -15.72
CA GLY A 125 4.35 -31.82 -14.59
C GLY A 125 5.54 -32.28 -13.78
N CYS A 126 5.27 -32.98 -12.68
CA CYS A 126 6.28 -33.58 -11.81
C CYS A 126 6.36 -35.09 -12.03
N SER A 127 7.59 -35.60 -12.16
CA SER A 127 7.87 -37.01 -12.41
C SER A 127 7.36 -37.91 -11.28
N THR A 128 7.33 -39.21 -11.50
CA THR A 128 6.86 -40.18 -10.50
C THR A 128 7.76 -40.21 -9.27
N SER A 129 7.15 -40.35 -8.08
CA SER A 129 7.85 -40.52 -6.81
C SER A 129 8.96 -39.48 -6.56
N SER A 130 8.68 -38.21 -6.84
CA SER A 130 9.67 -37.13 -6.78
C SER A 130 9.11 -35.86 -6.14
N THR A 131 10.04 -34.98 -5.75
CA THR A 131 9.75 -33.60 -5.36
C THR A 131 10.31 -32.69 -6.45
N CYS A 132 9.46 -31.83 -7.00
CA CYS A 132 9.82 -30.85 -8.00
C CYS A 132 9.62 -29.46 -7.40
N GLU A 133 10.71 -28.74 -7.22
CA GLU A 133 10.73 -27.37 -6.69
C GLU A 133 10.62 -26.37 -7.85
N ASP A 134 10.06 -25.19 -7.56
CA ASP A 134 9.94 -24.06 -8.49
C ASP A 134 9.28 -24.41 -9.84
N VAL A 135 8.30 -25.31 -9.82
CA VAL A 135 7.55 -25.68 -11.02
C VAL A 135 6.63 -24.54 -11.42
N ILE A 136 6.70 -24.14 -12.69
CA ILE A 136 5.81 -23.11 -13.24
C ILE A 136 4.49 -23.76 -13.65
N SER A 137 3.44 -23.53 -12.86
CA SER A 137 2.06 -23.83 -13.24
C SER A 137 1.55 -22.76 -14.21
N SER A 138 1.17 -23.14 -15.42
CA SER A 138 0.88 -22.21 -16.51
C SER A 138 -0.48 -22.47 -17.16
N PHE A 139 -1.37 -21.48 -17.16
CA PHE A 139 -2.70 -21.56 -17.77
C PHE A 139 -2.96 -20.34 -18.66
N SER A 140 -3.38 -20.55 -19.92
CA SER A 140 -3.66 -19.41 -20.81
C SER A 140 -4.86 -18.61 -20.33
N ILE A 141 -4.82 -17.27 -20.47
CA ILE A 141 -5.97 -16.40 -20.14
C ILE A 141 -7.20 -16.82 -20.94
N ALA A 142 -7.04 -17.21 -22.21
CA ALA A 142 -8.10 -17.78 -23.04
C ALA A 142 -8.75 -19.02 -22.39
N THR A 143 -7.96 -19.95 -21.87
CA THR A 143 -8.47 -21.14 -21.19
C THR A 143 -9.27 -20.77 -19.94
N ILE A 144 -8.75 -19.85 -19.12
CA ILE A 144 -9.43 -19.36 -17.91
C ILE A 144 -10.77 -18.70 -18.27
N CYS A 145 -10.75 -17.77 -19.22
CA CYS A 145 -11.94 -17.02 -19.64
C CYS A 145 -12.95 -17.82 -20.47
N ASN A 146 -12.60 -19.02 -20.94
CA ASN A 146 -13.54 -19.92 -21.62
C ASN A 146 -14.34 -20.78 -20.63
N SER A 147 -14.00 -20.78 -19.34
CA SER A 147 -14.79 -21.44 -18.30
C SER A 147 -16.16 -20.78 -18.16
N THR A 148 -17.21 -21.58 -17.99
CA THR A 148 -18.60 -21.08 -17.82
C THR A 148 -18.79 -20.27 -16.55
N GLU A 149 -17.97 -20.54 -15.53
CA GLU A 149 -18.05 -19.88 -14.22
C GLU A 149 -17.30 -18.54 -14.18
N ILE A 150 -16.57 -18.18 -15.24
CA ILE A 150 -15.75 -16.96 -15.29
C ILE A 150 -16.27 -16.02 -16.37
N ASP A 151 -17.06 -15.02 -15.96
CA ASP A 151 -17.53 -13.97 -16.86
C ASP A 151 -16.45 -12.90 -17.13
N CYS A 152 -15.46 -13.24 -17.95
CA CYS A 152 -14.43 -12.27 -18.36
C CYS A 152 -14.98 -11.09 -19.18
N ALA A 153 -16.18 -11.20 -19.78
CA ALA A 153 -16.80 -10.09 -20.48
C ALA A 153 -17.38 -9.07 -19.47
N GLY A 154 -18.09 -9.55 -18.45
CA GLY A 154 -18.55 -8.76 -17.31
C GLY A 154 -17.41 -8.13 -16.51
N ALA A 155 -16.26 -8.80 -16.44
CA ALA A 155 -15.05 -8.31 -15.77
C ALA A 155 -14.58 -6.93 -16.28
N LEU A 156 -14.91 -6.56 -17.52
CA LEU A 156 -14.58 -5.25 -18.10
C LEU A 156 -15.37 -4.09 -17.45
N SER A 157 -16.50 -4.37 -16.81
CA SER A 157 -17.36 -3.37 -16.19
C SER A 157 -17.31 -3.39 -14.66
N ALA A 158 -17.10 -4.57 -14.06
CA ALA A 158 -16.98 -4.75 -12.62
C ALA A 158 -16.00 -5.88 -12.31
N PRO A 159 -15.30 -5.86 -11.17
CA PRO A 159 -14.51 -7.00 -10.71
C PRO A 159 -15.33 -8.30 -10.66
N VAL A 160 -14.74 -9.38 -11.18
CA VAL A 160 -15.25 -10.75 -11.08
C VAL A 160 -14.32 -11.54 -10.18
N THR A 161 -14.86 -12.15 -9.13
CA THR A 161 -14.09 -12.94 -8.15
C THR A 161 -14.54 -14.39 -8.23
N VAL A 162 -13.59 -15.30 -8.39
CA VAL A 162 -13.85 -16.72 -8.62
C VAL A 162 -12.97 -17.57 -7.71
N SER A 163 -13.61 -18.46 -6.95
CA SER A 163 -12.89 -19.45 -6.14
C SER A 163 -12.39 -20.58 -7.03
N SER A 164 -11.08 -20.84 -6.97
CA SER A 164 -10.39 -21.83 -7.78
C SER A 164 -9.55 -22.75 -6.90
N TYR A 165 -9.18 -23.91 -7.45
CA TYR A 165 -8.35 -24.90 -6.78
C TYR A 165 -7.32 -25.44 -7.77
N LEU A 166 -6.05 -25.34 -7.39
CA LEU A 166 -4.94 -25.89 -8.13
C LEU A 166 -4.56 -27.23 -7.51
N TYR A 167 -4.69 -28.29 -8.31
CA TYR A 167 -4.50 -29.67 -7.88
C TYR A 167 -3.70 -30.47 -8.90
N LEU A 168 -3.34 -31.71 -8.56
CA LEU A 168 -2.58 -32.59 -9.43
C LEU A 168 -3.49 -33.58 -10.16
N SER A 169 -3.41 -33.61 -11.48
CA SER A 169 -4.09 -34.62 -12.30
C SER A 169 -3.12 -35.34 -13.23
N GLN A 170 -3.46 -36.57 -13.59
CA GLN A 170 -2.76 -37.34 -14.61
C GLN A 170 -3.14 -36.83 -16.01
N ALA A 171 -2.27 -37.06 -16.99
CA ALA A 171 -2.58 -36.73 -18.37
C ALA A 171 -3.86 -37.46 -18.86
N GLY A 172 -4.77 -36.72 -19.49
CA GLY A 172 -6.01 -37.27 -20.06
C GLY A 172 -7.18 -37.39 -19.08
N VAL A 173 -7.03 -36.96 -17.81
CA VAL A 173 -8.12 -36.90 -16.83
C VAL A 173 -8.63 -35.47 -16.72
N ASP A 174 -9.47 -35.06 -17.67
CA ASP A 174 -10.02 -33.71 -17.79
C ASP A 174 -11.46 -33.63 -17.23
N THR A 175 -11.65 -34.20 -16.05
CA THR A 175 -12.96 -34.29 -15.40
C THR A 175 -13.04 -33.39 -14.17
N SER A 176 -14.21 -32.82 -13.92
CA SER A 176 -14.51 -32.11 -12.68
C SER A 176 -14.28 -32.98 -11.44
N ILE A 177 -13.94 -32.34 -10.32
CA ILE A 177 -13.72 -33.00 -9.03
C ILE A 177 -14.79 -32.60 -8.02
N SER A 178 -15.00 -33.43 -7.00
CA SER A 178 -15.80 -33.06 -5.84
C SER A 178 -15.11 -32.00 -4.99
N ASP A 179 -15.87 -31.35 -4.11
CA ASP A 179 -15.39 -30.32 -3.18
C ASP A 179 -14.07 -30.72 -2.47
N PRO A 180 -12.96 -30.01 -2.71
CA PRO A 180 -11.67 -30.29 -2.09
C PRO A 180 -11.53 -29.67 -0.69
N THR A 181 -12.55 -29.05 -0.09
CA THR A 181 -12.48 -28.44 1.26
C THR A 181 -12.09 -29.40 2.38
N SER A 182 -12.12 -30.71 2.15
CA SER A 182 -11.60 -31.73 3.07
C SER A 182 -10.17 -32.20 2.75
N GLY A 183 -9.61 -31.82 1.60
CA GLY A 183 -8.29 -32.21 1.12
C GLY A 183 -7.24 -31.15 1.40
N SER A 184 -6.13 -31.56 2.01
CA SER A 184 -4.97 -30.68 2.20
C SER A 184 -4.09 -30.56 0.97
N ASP A 185 -4.35 -31.29 -0.11
CA ASP A 185 -3.29 -31.68 -1.04
C ASP A 185 -3.11 -30.74 -2.25
N GLY A 186 -3.86 -29.65 -2.29
CA GLY A 186 -3.76 -28.63 -3.33
C GLY A 186 -3.68 -27.22 -2.76
N LEU A 187 -3.91 -26.26 -3.65
CA LEU A 187 -3.82 -24.83 -3.36
C LEU A 187 -5.12 -24.14 -3.76
N PHE A 188 -5.79 -23.51 -2.80
CA PHE A 188 -6.91 -22.63 -3.04
C PHE A 188 -6.43 -21.28 -3.58
N VAL A 189 -7.00 -20.88 -4.70
CA VAL A 189 -6.67 -19.64 -5.40
C VAL A 189 -7.95 -18.84 -5.62
N GLU A 190 -7.96 -17.57 -5.27
CA GLU A 190 -9.05 -16.65 -5.57
C GLU A 190 -8.63 -15.79 -6.76
N LEU A 191 -9.24 -16.05 -7.93
CA LEU A 191 -9.01 -15.28 -9.14
C LEU A 191 -9.89 -14.04 -9.08
N ASN A 192 -9.27 -12.87 -8.93
CA ASN A 192 -9.92 -11.57 -9.04
C ASN A 192 -9.55 -11.02 -10.42
N ILE A 193 -10.54 -10.85 -11.30
CA ILE A 193 -10.33 -10.39 -12.69
C ILE A 193 -11.10 -9.09 -12.90
N SER A 194 -10.43 -8.06 -13.43
CA SER A 194 -11.12 -6.83 -13.80
C SER A 194 -10.44 -6.11 -14.96
N GLY A 195 -11.24 -5.49 -15.82
CA GLY A 195 -10.82 -4.50 -16.81
C GLY A 195 -11.56 -3.17 -16.63
N ARG A 196 -12.07 -2.91 -15.43
CA ARG A 196 -12.84 -1.71 -15.11
C ARG A 196 -11.93 -0.49 -15.11
N VAL A 197 -12.39 0.59 -15.74
CA VAL A 197 -11.73 1.90 -15.73
C VAL A 197 -12.65 2.94 -15.09
N TYR A 198 -12.07 4.03 -14.58
CA TYR A 198 -12.78 5.01 -13.74
C TYR A 198 -13.09 6.35 -14.43
N GLU A 199 -13.08 6.41 -15.77
CA GLU A 199 -13.05 7.67 -16.54
C GLU A 199 -14.16 8.69 -16.18
N SER A 200 -15.33 8.25 -15.73
CA SER A 200 -16.47 9.10 -15.39
C SER A 200 -17.08 8.85 -14.00
N THR A 201 -16.67 7.78 -13.32
CA THR A 201 -17.25 7.36 -12.04
C THR A 201 -16.50 7.97 -10.85
N VAL A 202 -15.23 8.32 -11.04
CA VAL A 202 -14.37 8.87 -9.99
C VAL A 202 -13.61 10.08 -10.49
N THR A 203 -13.69 11.17 -9.73
CA THR A 203 -12.90 12.37 -9.97
C THR A 203 -11.89 12.56 -8.85
N THR A 204 -10.69 12.98 -9.24
CA THR A 204 -9.58 13.30 -8.34
C THR A 204 -9.26 14.79 -8.48
N ALA A 205 -8.94 15.45 -7.38
CA ALA A 205 -8.56 16.85 -7.40
C ALA A 205 -7.49 17.16 -6.37
N LEU A 206 -6.50 17.96 -6.78
CA LEU A 206 -5.57 18.63 -5.88
C LEU A 206 -6.17 19.96 -5.47
N THR A 207 -6.31 20.18 -4.16
CA THR A 207 -6.98 21.38 -3.63
C THR A 207 -5.98 22.47 -3.24
N SER A 208 -4.80 22.10 -2.76
CA SER A 208 -3.75 23.03 -2.40
C SER A 208 -2.38 22.36 -2.37
N ILE A 209 -1.34 23.18 -2.46
CA ILE A 209 0.07 22.78 -2.39
C ILE A 209 0.82 23.69 -1.42
N GLU A 210 1.48 23.08 -0.44
CA GLU A 210 2.35 23.77 0.51
C GLU A 210 3.81 23.44 0.21
N LYS A 211 4.64 24.48 0.17
CA LYS A 211 6.05 24.37 -0.17
C LYS A 211 6.89 24.12 1.08
N GLY A 212 7.71 23.08 1.05
CA GLY A 212 8.74 22.81 2.04
C GLY A 212 10.10 22.66 1.39
N ASP A 213 11.10 22.34 2.21
CA ASP A 213 12.42 22.00 1.72
C ASP A 213 12.49 20.58 1.19
N GLN A 214 12.94 20.46 -0.06
CA GLN A 214 12.98 19.22 -0.81
C GLN A 214 11.66 18.45 -0.79
N ARG A 215 10.53 19.15 -0.53
CA ARG A 215 9.22 18.53 -0.38
C ARG A 215 8.07 19.44 -0.72
N LEU A 216 6.97 18.83 -1.16
CA LEU A 216 5.69 19.48 -1.41
C LEU A 216 4.62 18.71 -0.66
N LYS A 217 3.81 19.40 0.15
CA LYS A 217 2.62 18.80 0.78
C LYS A 217 1.40 19.12 -0.05
N LEU A 218 0.60 18.12 -0.35
CA LEU A 218 -0.54 18.24 -1.25
C LEU A 218 -1.80 17.77 -0.55
N ASN A 219 -2.81 18.62 -0.54
CA ASN A 219 -4.14 18.25 -0.09
C ASN A 219 -4.96 17.77 -1.28
N TYR A 220 -5.63 16.64 -1.13
CA TYR A 220 -6.35 15.99 -2.22
C TYR A 220 -7.77 15.60 -1.84
N THR A 221 -8.60 15.39 -2.85
CA THR A 221 -9.95 14.81 -2.73
C THR A 221 -10.20 13.77 -3.82
N VAL A 222 -10.97 12.74 -3.49
CA VAL A 222 -11.45 11.69 -4.39
C VAL A 222 -12.96 11.56 -4.22
N SER A 223 -13.74 11.64 -5.30
CA SER A 223 -15.21 11.73 -5.23
C SER A 223 -15.90 10.48 -4.69
N ALA A 224 -15.29 9.31 -4.89
CA ALA A 224 -15.79 8.04 -4.42
C ALA A 224 -14.62 7.11 -4.10
N ILE A 225 -14.63 6.53 -2.90
CA ILE A 225 -13.69 5.48 -2.52
C ILE A 225 -14.28 4.14 -2.87
N GLN A 226 -13.48 3.30 -3.51
CA GLN A 226 -13.84 1.94 -3.89
C GLN A 226 -13.04 0.94 -3.05
N ASN A 227 -13.59 -0.24 -2.83
CA ASN A 227 -12.97 -1.28 -1.99
C ASN A 227 -11.75 -1.93 -2.64
N ASP A 228 -11.56 -1.75 -3.95
CA ASP A 228 -10.47 -2.32 -4.73
C ASP A 228 -9.30 -1.36 -4.94
N TYR A 229 -9.32 -0.20 -4.28
CA TYR A 229 -8.19 0.72 -4.27
C TYR A 229 -7.05 0.21 -3.41
N ARG A 230 -5.85 0.29 -3.97
CA ARG A 230 -4.61 -0.19 -3.36
C ARG A 230 -3.80 0.96 -2.77
N ASP A 231 -3.41 1.91 -3.62
CA ASP A 231 -2.42 2.93 -3.27
C ASP A 231 -2.62 4.24 -4.01
N ILE A 232 -1.92 5.28 -3.55
CA ILE A 232 -1.89 6.59 -4.19
C ILE A 232 -0.51 6.80 -4.84
N ALA A 233 -0.52 7.19 -6.11
CA ALA A 233 0.70 7.51 -6.84
C ALA A 233 0.75 8.99 -7.21
N ILE A 234 1.92 9.61 -7.02
CA ILE A 234 2.19 11.01 -7.28
C ILE A 234 3.17 11.12 -8.44
N PHE A 235 2.90 12.04 -9.37
CA PHE A 235 3.63 12.18 -10.61
C PHE A 235 4.08 13.62 -10.84
N ASP A 236 5.27 13.79 -11.42
CA ASP A 236 5.62 15.03 -12.14
C ASP A 236 5.20 14.89 -13.60
N VAL A 237 4.31 15.77 -14.07
CA VAL A 237 3.74 15.72 -15.42
C VAL A 237 4.35 16.76 -16.36
N SER A 238 4.84 16.34 -17.53
CA SER A 238 5.23 17.25 -18.63
C SER A 238 4.05 17.66 -19.49
N SER A 239 3.08 16.77 -19.71
CA SER A 239 1.84 17.08 -20.44
C SER A 239 0.65 16.41 -19.75
N PHE A 240 -0.35 17.23 -19.43
CA PHE A 240 -1.54 16.74 -18.74
C PHE A 240 -2.48 16.02 -19.71
N ASN A 241 -2.92 14.83 -19.31
CA ASN A 241 -4.07 14.12 -19.83
C ASN A 241 -4.74 13.43 -18.62
N SER A 242 -6.07 13.37 -18.59
CA SER A 242 -6.76 12.68 -17.50
C SER A 242 -6.51 11.16 -17.52
N LYS A 243 -6.18 10.58 -18.68
CA LYS A 243 -5.84 9.16 -18.82
C LYS A 243 -4.33 8.95 -18.60
N PHE A 244 -3.99 8.10 -17.63
CA PHE A 244 -2.60 7.89 -17.20
C PHE A 244 -1.63 7.50 -18.33
N GLY A 245 -2.02 6.55 -19.18
CA GLY A 245 -1.23 6.05 -20.30
C GLY A 245 -0.99 7.08 -21.41
N GLN A 246 -1.80 8.14 -21.45
CA GLN A 246 -1.68 9.24 -22.42
C GLN A 246 -1.03 10.50 -21.83
N ALA A 247 -0.80 10.54 -20.51
CA ALA A 247 -0.13 11.64 -19.85
C ALA A 247 1.40 11.57 -20.05
N GLY A 248 2.03 12.71 -20.29
CA GLY A 248 3.47 12.84 -20.24
C GLY A 248 3.94 12.83 -18.79
N ILE A 249 4.44 11.68 -18.32
CA ILE A 249 4.98 11.51 -16.97
C ILE A 249 6.50 11.65 -17.05
N ASN A 250 7.07 12.64 -16.37
CA ASN A 250 8.53 12.78 -16.25
C ASN A 250 9.08 11.75 -15.26
N GLU A 251 8.45 11.66 -14.09
CA GLU A 251 8.85 10.76 -13.02
C GLU A 251 7.70 10.47 -12.05
N ILE A 252 7.80 9.32 -11.37
CA ILE A 252 6.95 8.96 -10.23
C ILE A 252 7.66 9.48 -8.98
N LEU A 253 7.01 10.39 -8.26
CA LEU A 253 7.62 11.06 -7.11
C LEU A 253 7.42 10.27 -5.82
N SER A 254 6.29 9.58 -5.70
CA SER A 254 6.00 8.70 -4.58
C SER A 254 4.90 7.72 -4.96
N ILE A 255 4.97 6.53 -4.37
CA ILE A 255 3.86 5.59 -4.26
C ILE A 255 3.68 5.38 -2.78
N ASP A 256 2.47 5.66 -2.28
CA ASP A 256 2.12 5.46 -0.88
C ASP A 256 1.20 4.24 -0.79
N ASP A 257 1.81 3.08 -0.54
CA ASP A 257 1.17 1.78 -0.42
C ASP A 257 0.70 1.44 0.99
N ASP A 258 1.07 2.26 1.99
CA ASP A 258 0.59 2.17 3.37
C ASP A 258 -0.71 2.96 3.60
N VAL A 259 -1.05 3.90 2.72
CA VAL A 259 -2.23 4.75 2.87
C VAL A 259 -3.44 4.15 2.14
N THR A 260 -4.40 3.66 2.92
CA THR A 260 -5.74 3.33 2.39
C THR A 260 -6.40 4.60 1.83
N PRO A 261 -6.71 4.66 0.53
CA PRO A 261 -7.21 5.89 -0.08
C PRO A 261 -8.49 6.39 0.60
N GLN A 262 -8.40 7.58 1.18
CA GLN A 262 -9.54 8.30 1.78
C GLN A 262 -10.14 9.30 0.79
N SER A 263 -11.40 9.67 0.99
CA SER A 263 -12.11 10.66 0.15
C SER A 263 -11.44 12.04 0.16
N SER A 264 -10.63 12.34 1.18
CA SER A 264 -9.73 13.47 1.21
C SER A 264 -8.56 13.18 2.13
N GLY A 265 -7.44 13.83 1.90
CA GLY A 265 -6.26 13.65 2.74
C GLY A 265 -5.12 14.57 2.35
N LEU A 266 -3.97 14.29 2.95
CA LEU A 266 -2.72 14.98 2.70
C LEU A 266 -1.65 13.92 2.39
N PHE A 267 -0.88 14.15 1.33
CA PHE A 267 0.34 13.38 1.06
C PHE A 267 1.53 14.31 0.85
N GLU A 268 2.74 13.78 1.06
CA GLU A 268 3.99 14.52 0.94
C GLU A 268 4.86 13.92 -0.16
N ALA A 269 5.13 14.68 -1.21
CA ALA A 269 6.19 14.36 -2.15
C ALA A 269 7.52 14.80 -1.54
N LYS A 270 8.43 13.86 -1.25
CA LYS A 270 9.72 14.08 -0.57
C LYS A 270 10.90 13.89 -1.54
N ASN A 271 12.11 14.23 -1.09
CA ASN A 271 13.36 14.07 -1.84
C ASN A 271 13.35 14.79 -3.20
N LEU A 272 12.68 15.93 -3.27
CA LEU A 272 12.61 16.78 -4.46
C LEU A 272 13.82 17.70 -4.54
N SER A 273 14.20 18.11 -5.75
CA SER A 273 15.25 19.09 -5.97
C SER A 273 14.72 20.50 -5.76
N ASN A 274 15.36 21.27 -4.88
CA ASN A 274 15.03 22.68 -4.68
C ASN A 274 15.26 23.50 -5.95
N GLY A 275 14.45 24.55 -6.14
CA GLY A 275 14.53 25.44 -7.30
C GLY A 275 13.99 24.87 -8.63
N ARG A 276 13.71 23.55 -8.70
CA ARG A 276 13.00 22.94 -9.83
C ARG A 276 11.49 23.07 -9.61
N THR A 277 10.78 23.61 -10.60
CA THR A 277 9.31 23.59 -10.60
C THR A 277 8.83 22.21 -11.05
N TYR A 278 7.99 21.58 -10.23
CA TYR A 278 7.31 20.33 -10.52
C TYR A 278 5.85 20.61 -10.84
N ASN A 279 5.30 19.93 -11.83
CA ASN A 279 3.86 19.95 -12.12
C ASN A 279 3.28 18.69 -11.52
N ILE A 280 2.74 18.80 -10.31
CA ILE A 280 2.32 17.63 -9.55
C ILE A 280 0.92 17.23 -9.95
N SER A 281 0.72 15.96 -10.29
CA SER A 281 -0.57 15.31 -10.41
C SER A 281 -0.58 14.04 -9.55
N PHE A 282 -1.77 13.50 -9.26
CA PHE A 282 -1.91 12.22 -8.58
C PHE A 282 -3.07 11.42 -9.16
N ALA A 283 -3.03 10.12 -8.93
CA ALA A 283 -4.15 9.21 -9.14
C ALA A 283 -4.13 8.12 -8.08
N VAL A 284 -5.29 7.49 -7.88
CA VAL A 284 -5.42 6.29 -7.06
C VAL A 284 -5.28 5.08 -7.97
N ARG A 285 -4.49 4.09 -7.56
CA ARG A 285 -4.33 2.82 -8.28
C ARG A 285 -5.15 1.73 -7.58
N ASP A 286 -5.82 0.91 -8.35
CA ASP A 286 -6.48 -0.29 -7.84
C ASP A 286 -5.54 -1.51 -7.79
N PHE A 287 -6.03 -2.61 -7.20
CA PHE A 287 -5.26 -3.86 -7.13
C PHE A 287 -4.96 -4.48 -8.51
N TYR A 288 -5.71 -4.10 -9.54
CA TYR A 288 -5.50 -4.57 -10.91
C TYR A 288 -4.45 -3.75 -11.67
N GLY A 289 -4.05 -2.60 -11.14
CA GLY A 289 -3.06 -1.71 -11.76
C GLY A 289 -3.66 -0.60 -12.63
N PHE A 290 -4.98 -0.39 -12.58
CA PHE A 290 -5.64 0.74 -13.23
C PHE A 290 -5.61 1.98 -12.33
N TYR A 291 -5.33 3.12 -12.94
CA TYR A 291 -5.42 4.42 -12.30
C TYR A 291 -6.80 5.04 -12.49
N THR A 292 -7.27 5.76 -11.48
CA THR A 292 -8.31 6.76 -11.64
C THR A 292 -7.86 7.87 -12.60
N PRO A 293 -8.78 8.72 -13.11
CA PRO A 293 -8.37 9.92 -13.81
C PRO A 293 -7.31 10.70 -13.03
N LEU A 294 -6.28 11.18 -13.71
CA LEU A 294 -5.26 12.04 -13.14
C LEU A 294 -5.87 13.37 -12.72
N ALA A 295 -5.54 13.82 -11.52
CA ALA A 295 -5.96 15.12 -11.04
C ALA A 295 -5.32 16.24 -11.88
N SER A 296 -6.05 17.31 -12.14
CA SER A 296 -5.49 18.52 -12.77
C SER A 296 -4.24 18.98 -11.99
N PRO A 297 -3.10 19.21 -12.67
CA PRO A 297 -1.84 19.38 -11.98
C PRO A 297 -1.75 20.73 -11.27
N LEU A 298 -1.04 20.76 -10.14
CA LEU A 298 -0.62 21.98 -9.46
C LEU A 298 0.90 22.12 -9.54
N SER A 299 1.36 23.31 -9.92
CA SER A 299 2.80 23.59 -9.98
C SER A 299 3.33 24.02 -8.62
N GLY A 300 4.41 23.38 -8.18
CA GLY A 300 5.12 23.70 -6.95
C GLY A 300 6.62 23.69 -7.15
N THR A 301 7.30 24.65 -6.53
CA THR A 301 8.77 24.71 -6.51
C THR A 301 9.19 24.52 -5.05
N PRO A 302 9.83 23.40 -4.70
CA PRO A 302 10.43 23.23 -3.37
C PRO A 302 11.43 24.36 -3.13
N LEU A 303 11.40 24.89 -1.91
CA LEU A 303 12.25 26.01 -1.52
C LEU A 303 13.50 25.47 -0.85
N GLU A 304 14.67 26.07 -1.11
CA GLU A 304 15.81 25.78 -0.24
C GLU A 304 15.47 26.16 1.20
N ILE A 305 15.86 25.31 2.14
CA ILE A 305 15.91 25.62 3.57
C ILE A 305 16.35 27.06 3.82
N ALA A 306 17.42 27.54 3.18
CA ALA A 306 17.92 28.90 3.40
C ALA A 306 16.89 29.97 3.04
N GLU A 307 16.23 29.84 1.88
CA GLU A 307 15.19 30.76 1.41
C GLU A 307 13.90 30.63 2.25
N PHE A 308 13.53 29.40 2.63
CA PHE A 308 12.43 29.15 3.56
C PHE A 308 12.71 29.81 4.92
N LEU A 309 13.92 29.68 5.47
CA LEU A 309 14.32 30.26 6.74
C LEU A 309 14.40 31.78 6.68
N GLU A 310 14.94 32.33 5.61
CA GLU A 310 15.07 33.77 5.38
C GLU A 310 13.69 34.43 5.26
N LYS A 311 12.78 33.83 4.50
CA LYS A 311 11.39 34.31 4.37
C LYS A 311 10.61 34.19 5.67
N ASN A 312 10.89 33.18 6.48
CA ASN A 312 10.18 32.88 7.71
C ASN A 312 10.74 33.56 8.95
N GLN A 313 11.97 34.07 8.87
CA GLN A 313 12.64 34.87 9.89
C GLN A 313 12.53 34.28 11.31
N CYS A 314 12.52 32.96 11.52
CA CYS A 314 12.55 32.35 12.86
C CYS A 314 13.46 31.12 12.83
N TYR A 315 14.73 31.33 12.47
CA TYR A 315 15.71 30.31 12.06
C TYR A 315 15.68 28.99 12.83
N PHE A 316 15.85 28.99 14.15
CA PHE A 316 15.85 27.73 14.93
C PHE A 316 14.50 27.04 14.94
N ILE A 317 13.42 27.78 15.20
CA ILE A 317 12.09 27.19 15.27
C ILE A 317 11.71 26.67 13.88
N SER A 318 11.98 27.44 12.83
CA SER A 318 11.76 27.03 11.45
C SER A 318 12.59 25.81 11.07
N ALA A 319 13.83 25.70 11.55
CA ALA A 319 14.69 24.53 11.34
C ALA A 319 14.18 23.28 12.07
N GLY A 320 13.53 23.45 13.23
CA GLY A 320 12.93 22.34 13.97
C GLY A 320 11.64 21.79 13.34
N PHE A 321 10.81 22.66 12.75
CA PHE A 321 9.56 22.25 12.10
C PHE A 321 9.72 21.94 10.60
N MET A 322 10.69 22.57 9.93
CA MET A 322 10.94 22.45 8.48
C MET A 322 9.74 22.80 7.58
N GLU A 323 8.70 23.42 8.12
CA GLU A 323 7.43 23.76 7.45
C GLU A 323 6.73 24.93 8.14
N GLN A 324 5.72 25.50 7.49
CA GLN A 324 4.87 26.50 8.13
C GLN A 324 4.07 25.83 9.25
N HIS A 325 4.05 26.45 10.42
CA HIS A 325 3.35 25.90 11.58
C HIS A 325 2.77 27.03 12.42
N TYR A 326 1.62 26.83 13.06
CA TYR A 326 0.96 27.89 13.84
C TYR A 326 1.85 28.42 14.99
N VAL A 327 2.70 27.55 15.55
CA VAL A 327 3.71 27.93 16.56
C VAL A 327 4.70 28.96 16.01
N LEU A 328 5.12 28.83 14.75
CA LEU A 328 5.99 29.81 14.09
C LEU A 328 5.30 31.18 13.99
N ASN A 329 4.02 31.19 13.61
CA ASN A 329 3.23 32.42 13.54
C ASN A 329 3.12 33.10 14.92
N TYR A 330 2.97 32.32 15.98
CA TYR A 330 2.95 32.83 17.35
C TYR A 330 4.28 33.49 17.75
N PHE A 331 5.41 32.83 17.50
CA PHE A 331 6.72 33.40 17.83
C PHE A 331 7.05 34.65 16.99
N ARG A 332 6.63 34.70 15.73
CA ARG A 332 6.70 35.93 14.92
C ARG A 332 5.89 37.06 15.54
N TYR A 333 4.66 36.77 15.96
CA TYR A 333 3.82 37.75 16.62
C TYR A 333 4.50 38.30 17.89
N ILE A 334 5.08 37.43 18.73
CA ILE A 334 5.84 37.85 19.92
C ILE A 334 7.01 38.77 19.55
N ARG A 335 7.80 38.36 18.56
CA ARG A 335 8.93 39.15 18.07
C ARG A 335 8.49 40.55 17.65
N ASP A 336 7.51 40.61 16.76
CA ASP A 336 7.09 41.84 16.10
C ASP A 336 6.36 42.80 17.04
N HIS A 337 5.50 42.27 17.92
CA HIS A 337 4.64 43.08 18.77
C HIS A 337 5.24 43.41 20.14
N TYR A 338 6.15 42.57 20.65
CA TYR A 338 6.72 42.74 21.99
C TYR A 338 8.24 42.95 21.96
N LEU A 339 9.02 42.03 21.39
CA LEU A 339 10.49 42.10 21.47
C LEU A 339 11.05 43.32 20.72
N LEU A 340 10.55 43.60 19.52
CA LEU A 340 11.01 44.74 18.72
C LEU A 340 10.57 46.11 19.29
N LYS A 341 9.69 46.16 20.29
CA LYS A 341 9.27 47.43 20.93
C LYS A 341 10.23 47.92 22.02
N VAL A 342 11.13 47.06 22.50
CA VAL A 342 12.05 47.38 23.60
C VAL A 342 13.50 47.19 23.15
N LYS A 343 14.41 48.10 23.54
CA LYS A 343 15.83 48.06 23.10
C LYS A 343 16.54 46.74 23.45
N LEU A 344 16.23 46.18 24.61
CA LEU A 344 16.78 44.88 25.02
C LEU A 344 16.29 43.74 24.12
N GLY A 345 15.01 43.79 23.74
CA GLY A 345 14.41 42.80 22.85
C GLY A 345 14.93 42.94 21.41
N GLN A 346 15.15 44.16 20.93
CA GLN A 346 15.84 44.42 19.66
C GLN A 346 17.24 43.81 19.67
N SER A 347 18.05 44.09 20.70
CA SER A 347 19.41 43.53 20.79
C SER A 347 19.42 42.00 20.89
N PHE A 348 18.45 41.38 21.59
CA PHE A 348 18.29 39.93 21.60
C PHE A 348 17.93 39.37 20.22
N VAL A 349 17.00 40.04 19.53
CA VAL A 349 16.62 39.69 18.16
C VAL A 349 17.84 39.81 17.26
N ASP A 350 18.56 40.93 17.25
CA ASP A 350 19.75 41.13 16.41
C ASP A 350 20.79 40.01 16.64
N PHE A 351 21.12 39.74 17.91
CA PHE A 351 22.01 38.62 18.27
C PHE A 351 21.50 37.27 17.75
N TYR A 352 20.21 36.98 17.88
CA TYR A 352 19.60 35.76 17.38
C TYR A 352 19.71 35.66 15.85
N TYR A 353 19.51 36.74 15.10
CA TYR A 353 19.57 36.72 13.63
C TYR A 353 21.01 36.68 13.10
N GLU A 354 21.98 37.21 13.84
CA GLU A 354 23.40 37.10 13.50
C GLU A 354 23.93 35.67 13.73
N THR A 355 23.49 35.02 14.81
CA THR A 355 24.03 33.72 15.21
C THR A 355 23.24 32.54 14.66
N ALA A 356 21.91 32.62 14.62
CA ALA A 356 21.09 31.46 14.31
C ALA A 356 21.35 30.84 12.94
N PRO A 357 21.50 31.61 11.83
CA PRO A 357 21.74 31.03 10.51
C PRO A 357 22.92 30.05 10.45
N GLN A 358 23.98 30.29 11.25
CA GLN A 358 25.18 29.45 11.28
C GLN A 358 24.93 28.04 11.83
N TYR A 359 23.98 27.90 12.76
CA TYR A 359 23.66 26.61 13.39
C TYR A 359 22.50 25.88 12.72
N VAL A 360 21.78 26.53 11.80
CA VAL A 360 20.63 25.89 11.16
C VAL A 360 21.00 24.62 10.37
N PRO A 361 22.05 24.58 9.53
CA PRO A 361 22.42 23.35 8.82
C PRO A 361 22.62 22.16 9.78
N PHE A 362 23.27 22.41 10.92
CA PHE A 362 23.52 21.40 11.95
C PHE A 362 22.24 20.86 12.62
N ILE A 363 21.24 21.72 12.81
CA ILE A 363 19.93 21.33 13.34
C ILE A 363 19.20 20.43 12.35
N ILE A 364 19.28 20.77 11.08
CA ILE A 364 18.54 20.14 10.00
C ILE A 364 19.05 18.74 9.73
N GLU A 365 20.35 18.52 9.75
CA GLU A 365 20.97 17.21 9.54
C GLU A 365 20.64 16.20 10.67
N ARG A 366 20.05 16.63 11.78
CA ARG A 366 19.90 15.82 13.01
C ARG A 366 18.44 15.76 13.49
N PRO A 367 17.68 14.67 13.21
CA PRO A 367 16.27 14.55 13.58
C PRO A 367 15.97 14.72 15.08
N TRP A 368 16.86 14.25 15.96
CA TRP A 368 16.71 14.39 17.42
C TRP A 368 16.80 15.86 17.87
N LEU A 369 17.63 16.67 17.20
CA LEU A 369 17.79 18.08 17.51
C LEU A 369 16.58 18.88 17.04
N GLN A 370 16.02 18.52 15.88
CA GLN A 370 14.72 19.03 15.43
C GLN A 370 13.60 18.70 16.44
N ALA A 371 13.56 17.46 16.95
CA ALA A 371 12.59 17.06 17.97
C ALA A 371 12.73 17.87 19.27
N LEU A 372 13.96 18.11 19.74
CA LEU A 372 14.22 18.96 20.91
C LEU A 372 13.74 20.40 20.70
N ILE A 373 14.02 20.98 19.54
CA ILE A 373 13.58 22.35 19.23
C ILE A 373 12.06 22.42 19.15
N ARG A 374 11.40 21.45 18.51
CA ARG A 374 9.93 21.36 18.51
C ARG A 374 9.38 21.27 19.93
N GLY A 375 9.96 20.40 20.76
CA GLY A 375 9.59 20.25 22.16
C GLY A 375 9.72 21.56 22.94
N PHE A 376 10.87 22.24 22.81
CA PHE A 376 11.10 23.54 23.43
C PHE A 376 10.09 24.60 22.96
N ALA A 377 9.84 24.68 21.65
CA ALA A 377 8.89 25.62 21.08
C ALA A 377 7.46 25.40 21.61
N TYR A 378 7.02 24.13 21.71
CA TYR A 378 5.73 23.80 22.32
C TYR A 378 5.68 24.13 23.81
N CYS A 379 6.74 23.84 24.57
CA CYS A 379 6.81 24.17 25.99
C CYS A 379 6.69 25.68 26.21
N VAL A 380 7.44 26.49 25.47
CA VAL A 380 7.40 27.95 25.60
C VAL A 380 6.05 28.50 25.15
N TYR A 381 5.49 28.01 24.04
CA TYR A 381 4.14 28.36 23.60
C TYR A 381 3.09 28.08 24.69
N PHE A 382 3.18 26.91 25.34
CA PHE A 382 2.29 26.53 26.42
C PHE A 382 2.45 27.43 27.65
N ILE A 383 3.68 27.71 28.07
CA ILE A 383 3.97 28.59 29.21
C ILE A 383 3.44 30.01 28.97
N PHE A 384 3.61 30.57 27.78
CA PHE A 384 3.15 31.93 27.53
C PHE A 384 1.63 32.06 27.36
N ASN A 385 0.95 31.06 26.81
CA ASN A 385 -0.52 31.10 26.70
C ASN A 385 -1.24 30.67 27.97
N PHE A 386 -0.73 29.66 28.67
CA PHE A 386 -1.42 29.02 29.80
C PHE A 386 -0.70 29.19 31.13
N GLY A 387 0.53 29.70 31.17
CA GLY A 387 1.33 29.78 32.39
C GLY A 387 0.71 30.67 33.47
N LEU A 388 0.09 31.79 33.10
CA LEU A 388 -0.64 32.63 34.07
C LEU A 388 -1.85 31.89 34.66
N VAL A 389 -2.58 31.13 33.84
CA VAL A 389 -3.71 30.32 34.30
C VAL A 389 -3.21 29.20 35.22
N ALA A 390 -2.16 28.49 34.83
CA ALA A 390 -1.54 27.45 35.64
C ALA A 390 -1.01 27.99 36.97
N LEU A 391 -0.41 29.18 36.98
CA LEU A 391 0.05 29.85 38.19
C LEU A 391 -1.12 30.25 39.09
N MET A 392 -2.19 30.83 38.53
CA MET A 392 -3.41 31.15 39.29
C MET A 392 -4.03 29.91 39.92
N ILE A 393 -4.13 28.80 39.17
CA ILE A 393 -4.62 27.52 39.69
C ILE A 393 -3.69 27.00 40.81
N SER A 394 -2.38 27.06 40.61
CA SER A 394 -1.39 26.60 41.59
C SER A 394 -1.50 27.41 42.90
N VAL A 395 -1.61 28.73 42.81
CA VAL A 395 -1.82 29.61 43.97
C VAL A 395 -3.15 29.32 44.64
N MET A 396 -4.23 29.09 43.86
CA MET A 396 -5.53 28.72 44.41
C MET A 396 -5.48 27.39 45.17
N VAL A 397 -4.79 26.37 44.64
CA VAL A 397 -4.60 25.07 45.30
C VAL A 397 -3.78 25.21 46.58
N ILE A 398 -2.68 25.97 46.55
CA ILE A 398 -1.86 26.26 47.75
C ILE A 398 -2.68 27.00 48.80
N PHE A 399 -3.51 27.95 48.39
CA PHE A 399 -4.38 28.69 49.29
C PHE A 399 -5.46 27.79 49.92
N LEU A 400 -6.12 26.95 49.12
CA LEU A 400 -7.14 26.00 49.58
C LEU A 400 -6.55 24.96 50.54
N THR A 401 -5.39 24.39 50.21
CA THR A 401 -4.69 23.42 51.08
C THR A 401 -4.22 24.06 52.39
N SER A 402 -3.71 25.30 52.35
CA SER A 402 -3.35 26.07 53.55
C SER A 402 -4.55 26.34 54.47
N LYS A 403 -5.72 26.67 53.90
CA LYS A 403 -6.98 26.86 54.63
C LYS A 403 -7.48 25.56 55.28
N VAL A 404 -7.43 24.44 54.56
CA VAL A 404 -7.85 23.12 55.09
C VAL A 404 -6.94 22.66 56.23
N PHE A 405 -5.62 22.82 56.11
CA PHE A 405 -4.68 22.45 57.18
C PHE A 405 -4.83 23.31 58.45
N LYS A 406 -5.15 24.60 58.33
CA LYS A 406 -5.37 25.47 59.50
C LYS A 406 -6.60 25.10 60.32
N ASN A 407 -7.66 24.59 59.68
CA ASN A 407 -8.88 24.19 60.39
C ASN A 407 -8.75 22.80 61.05
N SER A 408 -7.78 21.98 60.64
CA SER A 408 -7.56 20.63 61.18
C SER A 408 -6.74 20.58 62.49
N ILE A 409 -6.20 21.71 62.97
CA ILE A 409 -5.35 21.79 64.19
C ILE A 409 -6.12 22.42 65.37
N THR A 410 -7.38 22.81 65.18
CA THR A 410 -8.26 23.40 66.21
C THR A 410 -9.38 22.44 66.65
N GLU A 411 -9.07 21.15 66.80
CA GLU A 411 -9.87 20.19 67.58
C GLU A 411 -9.01 19.52 68.66
#